data_AF-H6SJK3-F1
#
_entry.id   AF-H6SJK3-F1
#
_cell.length_a   1.000
_cell.length_b   1.000
_cell.length_c   1.000
_cell.angle_alpha   90.00
_cell.angle_beta   90.00
_cell.angle_gamma   90.00
#
_symmetry.space_group_name_H-M   'P 1'
#
loop_
_entity.id
_entity.type
_entity.pdbx_description
1 polymer ?
#
loop_
_entity_poly.entity_id
_entity_poly.type
_entity_poly.pdbx_seq_one_letter_code
_entity_poly.pdbx_strand_id
1 'polypeptide(L)'
;MRRSGRSWALALVAVALGLGGCAAGGDIGNPLVRKATWFSYLNGDDLRAACRPGAPETLRLVFNGVYSEHVRIYEARNGAEGRWLAIRIIPGEADLSAVPVEGLGSLLDPWRGAATTVALAPEAWEALTKALARDGLDQPPPAGLELDSADHYWGVSGCLAGRVVFNAWARGEARYAALTFPTVLLEAYPPAGPWPVYSRAERRSFEEERRRQFQFRLRVGPTGIRDLPALGNPG
;
A
#
# COMPACT_ATOMS: atom_id res chain seq x y z
N MET A 1 -44.67 -29.89 -50.80
CA MET A 1 -43.85 -31.05 -50.38
C MET A 1 -42.60 -30.53 -49.68
N ARG A 2 -42.31 -31.06 -48.47
CA ARG A 2 -40.98 -31.28 -47.82
C ARG A 2 -39.90 -30.18 -47.94
N ARG A 3 -39.59 -29.45 -46.86
CA ARG A 3 -38.65 -29.74 -45.74
C ARG A 3 -37.29 -29.02 -45.92
N SER A 4 -36.67 -28.73 -44.77
CA SER A 4 -35.28 -28.30 -44.53
C SER A 4 -35.01 -26.79 -44.66
N GLY A 5 -34.41 -26.11 -43.68
CA GLY A 5 -33.92 -26.55 -42.39
C GLY A 5 -33.22 -25.38 -41.68
N ARG A 6 -33.75 -25.00 -40.51
CA ARG A 6 -33.01 -24.88 -39.24
C ARG A 6 -31.48 -24.82 -39.40
N SER A 7 -30.91 -23.65 -39.68
CA SER A 7 -29.46 -23.43 -39.53
C SER A 7 -29.08 -22.04 -38.98
N TRP A 8 -30.05 -21.19 -38.65
CA TRP A 8 -29.78 -19.82 -38.20
C TRP A 8 -29.86 -19.65 -36.67
N ALA A 9 -30.24 -20.70 -35.94
CA ALA A 9 -30.34 -20.66 -34.47
C ALA A 9 -29.03 -21.05 -33.74
N LEU A 10 -27.98 -21.47 -34.46
CA LEU A 10 -26.69 -21.85 -33.87
C LEU A 10 -25.64 -20.72 -33.90
N ALA A 11 -25.90 -19.62 -34.62
CA ALA A 11 -24.97 -18.50 -34.70
C ALA A 11 -25.04 -17.53 -33.49
N LEU A 12 -26.08 -17.62 -32.65
CA LEU A 12 -26.28 -16.71 -31.51
C LEU A 12 -25.82 -17.26 -30.15
N VAL A 13 -25.44 -18.54 -30.06
CA VAL A 13 -24.93 -19.13 -28.80
C VAL A 13 -23.41 -19.08 -28.72
N ALA A 14 -22.70 -18.92 -29.85
CA ALA A 14 -21.23 -18.91 -29.89
C ALA A 14 -20.60 -17.56 -29.47
N VAL A 15 -21.37 -16.47 -29.38
CA VAL A 15 -20.85 -15.15 -28.94
C VAL A 15 -21.00 -14.93 -27.43
N ALA A 16 -21.87 -15.69 -26.76
CA ALA A 16 -22.10 -15.54 -25.32
C ALA A 16 -21.07 -16.28 -24.41
N LEU A 17 -20.13 -17.02 -25.00
CA LEU A 17 -19.09 -17.77 -24.26
C LEU A 17 -17.70 -17.11 -24.29
N GLY A 18 -17.57 -15.92 -24.87
CA GLY A 18 -16.32 -15.15 -24.95
C GLY A 18 -16.05 -14.19 -23.78
N LEU A 19 -16.92 -14.17 -22.76
CA LEU A 19 -16.70 -13.42 -21.51
C LEU A 19 -16.48 -14.38 -20.33
N GLY A 20 -15.91 -15.56 -20.60
CA GLY A 20 -15.17 -16.29 -19.59
C GLY A 20 -14.06 -15.36 -19.12
N GLY A 21 -14.29 -14.73 -17.97
CA GLY A 21 -13.37 -13.76 -17.38
C GLY A 21 -11.97 -14.32 -17.44
N CYS A 22 -11.03 -13.49 -17.90
CA CYS A 22 -9.64 -13.67 -17.55
C CYS A 22 -9.61 -13.77 -16.02
N ALA A 23 -9.61 -14.99 -15.50
CA ALA A 23 -9.00 -15.27 -14.24
C ALA A 23 -7.55 -14.87 -14.45
N ALA A 24 -7.24 -13.60 -14.17
CA ALA A 24 -5.90 -13.16 -13.92
C ALA A 24 -5.48 -13.90 -12.65
N GLY A 25 -5.09 -15.16 -12.82
CA GLY A 25 -4.12 -15.81 -11.95
C GLY A 25 -2.84 -15.02 -12.14
N GLY A 26 -2.77 -13.86 -11.47
CA GLY A 26 -1.58 -13.05 -11.43
C GLY A 26 -0.51 -13.89 -10.79
N ASP A 27 0.44 -14.35 -11.59
CA ASP A 27 1.64 -14.99 -11.09
C ASP A 27 2.39 -13.96 -10.24
N ILE A 28 2.28 -14.08 -8.92
CA ILE A 28 2.96 -13.22 -7.96
C ILE A 28 4.46 -13.51 -7.95
N GLY A 29 4.91 -14.65 -8.51
CA GLY A 29 6.31 -14.83 -8.87
C GLY A 29 6.83 -13.65 -9.69
N ASN A 30 5.96 -12.98 -10.47
CA ASN A 30 6.28 -11.79 -11.24
C ASN A 30 6.51 -10.54 -10.35
N PRO A 31 7.73 -9.97 -10.33
CA PRO A 31 8.05 -8.77 -9.57
C PRO A 31 7.21 -7.54 -9.95
N LEU A 32 6.70 -7.46 -11.18
CA LEU A 32 5.87 -6.33 -11.63
C LEU A 32 4.49 -6.35 -10.99
N VAL A 33 3.87 -7.52 -10.87
CA VAL A 33 2.56 -7.68 -10.21
C VAL A 33 2.69 -7.36 -8.72
N ARG A 34 3.76 -7.84 -8.05
CA ARG A 34 4.05 -7.48 -6.66
C ARG A 34 4.22 -5.98 -6.45
N LYS A 35 4.96 -5.31 -7.34
CA LYS A 35 5.15 -3.86 -7.30
C LYS A 35 3.81 -3.13 -7.46
N ALA A 36 3.03 -3.46 -8.48
CA ALA A 36 1.71 -2.85 -8.71
C ALA A 36 0.78 -3.02 -7.49
N THR A 37 0.78 -4.21 -6.87
CA THR A 37 0.01 -4.50 -5.66
C THR A 37 0.50 -3.66 -4.46
N TRP A 38 1.81 -3.55 -4.26
CA TRP A 38 2.38 -2.67 -3.23
C TRP A 38 2.00 -1.20 -3.46
N PHE A 39 1.98 -0.74 -4.71
CA PHE A 39 1.66 0.64 -5.06
C PHE A 39 0.19 0.94 -4.77
N SER A 40 -0.71 0.02 -5.15
CA SER A 40 -2.14 0.09 -4.83
C SER A 40 -2.37 0.09 -3.30
N TYR A 41 -1.63 -0.74 -2.57
CA TYR A 41 -1.69 -0.81 -1.11
C TYR A 41 -1.24 0.49 -0.43
N LEU A 42 -0.11 1.04 -0.86
CA LEU A 42 0.42 2.31 -0.36
C LEU A 42 -0.50 3.48 -0.73
N ASN A 43 -1.07 3.47 -1.94
CA ASN A 43 -2.06 4.45 -2.36
C ASN A 43 -3.38 4.33 -1.59
N GLY A 44 -3.64 3.17 -1.00
CA GLY A 44 -4.84 2.86 -0.23
C GLY A 44 -6.07 2.67 -1.11
N ASP A 45 -5.96 2.06 -2.27
CA ASP A 45 -7.09 1.91 -3.21
C ASP A 45 -8.28 1.19 -2.60
N ASP A 46 -8.02 0.21 -1.73
CA ASP A 46 -9.04 -0.47 -0.93
C ASP A 46 -9.75 0.49 0.04
N LEU A 47 -8.99 1.35 0.73
CA LEU A 47 -9.54 2.35 1.65
C LEU A 47 -10.32 3.43 0.89
N ARG A 48 -9.83 3.84 -0.28
CA ARG A 48 -10.50 4.81 -1.16
C ARG A 48 -11.83 4.28 -1.66
N ALA A 49 -11.86 3.03 -2.11
CA ALA A 49 -13.08 2.37 -2.59
C ALA A 49 -14.13 2.23 -1.48
N ALA A 50 -13.69 2.00 -0.23
CA ALA A 50 -14.57 1.91 0.93
C ALA A 50 -15.00 3.27 1.51
N CYS A 51 -14.33 4.36 1.13
CA CYS A 51 -14.53 5.68 1.73
C CYS A 51 -15.80 6.36 1.22
N ARG A 52 -16.73 6.62 2.14
CA ARG A 52 -18.00 7.31 1.89
C ARG A 52 -18.48 8.00 3.16
N PRO A 53 -19.42 8.96 3.09
CA PRO A 53 -20.02 9.56 4.28
C PRO A 53 -20.54 8.49 5.25
N GLY A 54 -20.16 8.58 6.53
CA GLY A 54 -20.52 7.62 7.57
C GLY A 54 -19.72 6.31 7.58
N ALA A 55 -18.76 6.12 6.68
CA ALA A 55 -17.82 4.99 6.78
C ALA A 55 -16.92 5.13 8.02
N PRO A 56 -16.45 4.02 8.60
CA PRO A 56 -15.44 4.05 9.65
C PRO A 56 -14.20 4.83 9.22
N GLU A 57 -13.68 5.66 10.11
CA GLU A 57 -12.43 6.36 9.86
C GLU A 57 -11.29 5.35 9.92
N THR A 58 -10.49 5.29 8.86
CA THR A 58 -9.39 4.34 8.75
C THR A 58 -8.19 5.04 8.14
N LEU A 59 -7.04 4.90 8.77
CA LEU A 59 -5.76 5.43 8.32
C LEU A 59 -4.76 4.28 8.21
N ARG A 60 -4.08 4.18 7.06
CA ARG A 60 -2.91 3.33 6.87
C ARG A 60 -1.68 4.22 6.78
N LEU A 61 -0.76 4.05 7.73
CA LEU A 61 0.53 4.71 7.76
C LEU A 61 1.61 3.67 7.45
N VAL A 62 2.37 3.91 6.40
CA VAL A 62 3.44 3.03 5.95
C VAL A 62 4.76 3.75 6.10
N PHE A 63 5.65 3.19 6.92
CA PHE A 63 7.04 3.58 6.97
C PHE A 63 7.88 2.60 6.15
N ASN A 64 8.53 3.11 5.13
CA ASN A 64 9.58 2.41 4.42
C ASN A 64 10.92 2.81 5.05
N GLY A 65 11.62 1.89 5.72
CA GLY A 65 13.02 2.09 6.09
C GLY A 65 13.93 1.73 4.92
N VAL A 66 13.71 0.54 4.37
CA VAL A 66 14.14 0.11 3.04
C VAL A 66 13.17 -1.00 2.68
N TYR A 67 12.59 -0.96 1.48
CA TYR A 67 11.53 -1.89 1.13
C TYR A 67 11.91 -3.36 1.30
N SER A 68 13.16 -3.70 0.98
CA SER A 68 13.71 -5.04 1.12
C SER A 68 14.26 -5.38 2.52
N GLU A 69 14.35 -4.41 3.44
CA GLU A 69 15.00 -4.61 4.75
C GLU A 69 14.04 -4.38 5.93
N HIS A 70 13.17 -3.37 5.82
CA HIS A 70 12.27 -3.00 6.89
C HIS A 70 11.12 -2.15 6.35
N VAL A 71 9.91 -2.70 6.44
CA VAL A 71 8.66 -1.97 6.27
C VAL A 71 7.84 -2.07 7.55
N ARG A 72 7.27 -0.96 8.00
CA ARG A 72 6.29 -0.94 9.11
C ARG A 72 4.98 -0.37 8.62
N ILE A 73 3.89 -1.03 8.99
CA ILE A 73 2.55 -0.61 8.61
C ILE A 73 1.72 -0.48 9.89
N TYR A 74 1.00 0.62 9.98
CA TYR A 74 0.11 0.96 11.07
C TYR A 74 -1.27 1.23 10.47
N GLU A 75 -2.26 0.41 10.79
CA GLU A 75 -3.64 0.62 10.37
C GLU A 75 -4.47 1.02 11.59
N ALA A 76 -4.77 2.32 11.70
CA ALA A 76 -5.59 2.89 12.76
C ALA A 76 -7.04 2.96 12.30
N ARG A 77 -7.97 2.47 13.11
CA ARG A 77 -9.41 2.50 12.81
C ARG A 77 -10.19 3.12 13.97
N ASN A 78 -11.21 3.88 13.61
CA ASN A 78 -12.18 4.47 14.52
C ASN A 78 -13.59 4.33 13.89
N GLY A 79 -14.43 3.48 14.47
CA GLY A 79 -15.79 3.25 13.96
C GLY A 79 -16.70 2.55 14.96
N ALA A 80 -17.86 2.09 14.49
CA ALA A 80 -18.87 1.44 15.32
C ALA A 80 -18.38 0.16 16.02
N GLU A 81 -17.45 -0.55 15.40
CA GLU A 81 -16.80 -1.77 15.95
C GLU A 81 -15.72 -1.45 16.99
N GLY A 82 -15.53 -0.17 17.32
CA GLY A 82 -14.53 0.31 18.25
C GLY A 82 -13.36 1.00 17.58
N ARG A 83 -12.32 1.21 18.38
CA ARG A 83 -11.14 1.98 18.01
C ARG A 83 -9.89 1.17 18.34
N TRP A 84 -9.08 0.92 17.32
CA TRP A 84 -7.92 0.03 17.44
C TRP A 84 -6.82 0.44 16.47
N LEU A 85 -5.61 -0.06 16.76
CA LEU A 85 -4.45 0.05 15.90
C LEU A 85 -3.91 -1.34 15.62
N ALA A 86 -3.81 -1.70 14.34
CA ALA A 86 -3.08 -2.90 13.91
C ALA A 86 -1.67 -2.50 13.48
N ILE A 87 -0.66 -3.20 14.02
CA ILE A 87 0.75 -2.94 13.78
C ILE A 87 1.36 -4.14 13.08
N ARG A 88 2.06 -3.88 11.98
CA ARG A 88 2.76 -4.90 11.18
C ARG A 88 4.20 -4.49 10.97
N ILE A 89 5.11 -5.42 11.23
CA ILE A 89 6.54 -5.26 11.00
C ILE A 89 6.95 -6.33 10.00
N ILE A 90 7.47 -5.90 8.86
CA ILE A 90 7.94 -6.78 7.79
C ILE A 90 9.48 -6.70 7.79
N PRO A 91 10.17 -7.71 8.34
CA PRO A 91 11.62 -7.76 8.36
C PRO A 91 12.18 -8.16 6.98
N GLY A 92 13.40 -7.70 6.68
CA GLY A 92 14.08 -7.93 5.41
C GLY A 92 14.59 -9.34 5.15
N GLU A 93 14.69 -10.12 6.22
CA GLU A 93 15.04 -11.55 6.18
C GLU A 93 13.83 -12.43 5.86
N ALA A 94 12.61 -11.88 5.86
CA ALA A 94 11.46 -12.61 5.35
C ALA A 94 11.67 -12.85 3.86
N ASP A 95 11.74 -14.12 3.46
CA ASP A 95 11.74 -14.49 2.05
C ASP A 95 10.36 -14.20 1.45
N LEU A 96 10.17 -12.96 1.02
CA LEU A 96 8.97 -12.52 0.31
C LEU A 96 8.83 -13.21 -1.06
N SER A 97 9.79 -14.03 -1.50
CA SER A 97 9.70 -14.87 -2.70
C SER A 97 8.99 -16.20 -2.47
N ALA A 98 8.88 -16.65 -1.22
CA ALA A 98 8.31 -17.96 -0.87
C ALA A 98 6.85 -17.91 -0.36
N VAL A 99 6.18 -16.74 -0.33
CA VAL A 99 4.81 -16.64 0.18
C VAL A 99 3.80 -17.16 -0.87
N PRO A 100 3.09 -18.27 -0.63
CA PRO A 100 2.07 -18.77 -1.54
C PRO A 100 0.80 -17.92 -1.43
N VAL A 101 0.13 -17.69 -2.55
CA VAL A 101 -1.00 -16.76 -2.63
C VAL A 101 -2.15 -17.38 -3.43
N GLU A 102 -3.33 -17.44 -2.82
CA GLU A 102 -4.53 -18.04 -3.39
C GLU A 102 -5.61 -16.97 -3.65
N GLY A 103 -5.61 -16.33 -4.83
CA GLY A 103 -6.64 -15.35 -5.27
C GLY A 103 -6.27 -13.85 -5.25
N LEU A 104 -7.20 -12.98 -5.71
CA LEU A 104 -6.97 -11.52 -5.83
C LEU A 104 -6.90 -10.81 -4.45
N GLY A 105 -7.61 -11.33 -3.44
CA GLY A 105 -7.58 -10.78 -2.08
C GLY A 105 -6.30 -11.10 -1.32
N SER A 106 -5.69 -12.25 -1.64
CA SER A 106 -4.47 -12.74 -1.01
C SER A 106 -3.20 -12.15 -1.60
N LEU A 107 -3.30 -11.40 -2.71
CA LEU A 107 -2.19 -10.63 -3.29
C LEU A 107 -1.53 -9.68 -2.29
N LEU A 108 -2.28 -9.24 -1.28
CA LEU A 108 -1.83 -8.36 -0.22
C LEU A 108 -1.43 -9.09 1.06
N ASP A 109 -1.62 -10.41 1.16
CA ASP A 109 -1.37 -11.21 2.36
C ASP A 109 0.05 -11.08 2.93
N PRO A 110 1.12 -10.97 2.11
CA PRO A 110 2.45 -10.70 2.66
C PRO A 110 2.51 -9.40 3.46
N TRP A 111 1.76 -8.37 3.05
CA TRP A 111 1.68 -7.07 3.72
C TRP A 111 0.52 -7.00 4.73
N ARG A 112 -0.46 -7.91 4.64
CA ARG A 112 -1.59 -8.08 5.56
C ARG A 112 -1.39 -9.18 6.62
N GLY A 113 -0.19 -9.74 6.76
CA GLY A 113 0.17 -10.93 7.57
C GLY A 113 -0.18 -10.93 9.07
N ALA A 114 0.71 -11.35 9.96
CA ALA A 114 0.44 -11.26 11.40
C ALA A 114 0.45 -9.78 11.84
N ALA A 115 -0.60 -9.32 12.53
CA ALA A 115 -0.64 -8.00 13.16
C ALA A 115 -0.72 -8.16 14.68
N THR A 116 -0.05 -7.27 15.38
CA THR A 116 -0.41 -6.97 16.77
C THR A 116 -1.49 -5.91 16.75
N THR A 117 -2.69 -6.27 17.19
CA THR A 117 -3.81 -5.33 17.33
C THR A 117 -3.94 -4.90 18.77
N VAL A 118 -4.01 -3.59 19.00
CA VAL A 118 -4.17 -3.00 20.32
C VAL A 118 -5.37 -2.05 20.32
N ALA A 119 -6.05 -1.94 21.47
CA ALA A 119 -7.08 -0.94 21.65
C ALA A 119 -6.47 0.46 21.55
N LEU A 120 -7.13 1.35 20.82
CA LEU A 120 -6.67 2.72 20.61
C LEU A 120 -7.53 3.68 21.44
N ALA A 121 -6.91 4.28 22.45
CA ALA A 121 -7.56 5.23 23.34
C ALA A 121 -8.08 6.45 22.55
N PRO A 122 -9.19 7.08 22.98
CA PRO A 122 -9.70 8.28 22.32
C PRO A 122 -8.71 9.41 22.16
N GLU A 123 -7.97 9.70 23.23
CA GLU A 123 -7.00 10.78 23.29
C GLU A 123 -5.84 10.51 22.32
N ALA A 124 -5.44 9.24 22.16
CA ALA A 124 -4.40 8.83 21.22
C ALA A 124 -4.86 8.95 19.75
N TRP A 125 -6.11 8.64 19.43
CA TRP A 125 -6.68 8.87 18.09
C TRP A 125 -6.74 10.36 17.75
N GLU A 126 -7.22 11.19 18.68
CA GLU A 126 -7.27 12.64 18.51
C GLU A 126 -5.86 13.24 18.35
N ALA A 127 -4.90 12.82 19.18
CA ALA A 127 -3.51 13.26 19.08
C ALA A 127 -2.91 12.88 17.72
N LEU A 128 -3.11 11.64 17.26
CA LEU A 128 -2.59 11.15 15.99
C LEU A 128 -3.18 11.93 14.81
N THR A 129 -4.50 12.07 14.74
CA THR A 129 -5.18 12.77 13.64
C THR A 129 -4.83 14.25 13.61
N LYS A 130 -4.67 14.90 14.77
CA LYS A 130 -4.20 16.29 14.88
C LYS A 130 -2.75 16.46 14.43
N ALA A 131 -1.86 15.54 14.79
CA ALA A 131 -0.47 15.57 14.33
C ALA A 131 -0.37 15.34 12.81
N LEU A 132 -1.16 14.40 12.27
CA LEU A 132 -1.24 14.17 10.83
C LEU A 132 -1.75 15.40 10.06
N ALA A 133 -2.79 16.08 10.57
CA ALA A 133 -3.27 17.32 9.97
C ALA A 133 -2.18 18.41 10.00
N ARG A 134 -1.48 18.58 11.14
CA ARG A 134 -0.34 19.52 11.25
C ARG A 134 0.75 19.22 10.23
N ASP A 135 1.05 17.95 10.00
CA ASP A 135 2.08 17.49 9.07
C ASP A 135 1.61 17.54 7.60
N GLY A 136 0.33 17.92 7.37
CA GLY A 136 -0.24 18.28 6.09
C GLY A 136 -1.18 17.23 5.48
N LEU A 137 -1.68 16.24 6.22
CA LEU A 137 -2.55 15.19 5.67
C LEU A 137 -3.87 15.75 5.06
N ASP A 138 -4.31 16.91 5.51
CA ASP A 138 -5.48 17.64 4.99
C ASP A 138 -5.15 18.59 3.83
N GLN A 139 -3.87 18.72 3.46
CA GLN A 139 -3.39 19.53 2.36
C GLN A 139 -3.24 18.69 1.08
N PRO A 140 -3.18 19.31 -0.11
CA PRO A 140 -2.83 18.60 -1.32
C PRO A 140 -1.51 17.82 -1.17
N PRO A 141 -1.43 16.56 -1.66
CA PRO A 141 -0.19 15.80 -1.68
C PRO A 141 0.92 16.55 -2.44
N PRO A 142 2.21 16.36 -2.08
CA PRO A 142 3.34 16.95 -2.81
C PRO A 142 3.49 16.31 -4.19
N ALA A 143 2.70 16.79 -5.16
CA ALA A 143 2.78 16.31 -6.53
C ALA A 143 4.20 16.48 -7.08
N GLY A 144 4.74 15.41 -7.67
CA GLY A 144 6.10 15.34 -8.17
C GLY A 144 7.11 14.73 -7.19
N LEU A 145 6.78 14.60 -5.89
CA LEU A 145 7.66 13.94 -4.92
C LEU A 145 7.95 12.50 -5.36
N GLU A 146 9.22 12.12 -5.33
CA GLU A 146 9.65 10.75 -5.58
C GLU A 146 9.88 10.00 -4.26
N LEU A 147 9.35 8.78 -4.17
CA LEU A 147 9.56 7.87 -3.04
C LEU A 147 10.44 6.72 -3.51
N ASP A 148 11.69 6.67 -3.02
CA ASP A 148 12.65 5.63 -3.36
C ASP A 148 12.49 4.43 -2.41
N SER A 149 12.31 3.23 -2.95
CA SER A 149 12.20 2.01 -2.16
C SER A 149 13.47 1.72 -1.34
N ALA A 150 14.62 2.28 -1.72
CA ALA A 150 15.89 2.16 -1.02
C ALA A 150 16.12 3.22 0.09
N ASP A 151 15.16 4.14 0.30
CA ASP A 151 15.29 5.22 1.28
C ASP A 151 14.06 5.36 2.18
N HIS A 152 14.20 6.19 3.21
CA HIS A 152 13.19 6.44 4.21
C HIS A 152 12.07 7.31 3.65
N TYR A 153 10.85 6.81 3.75
CA TYR A 153 9.66 7.61 3.49
C TYR A 153 8.50 7.16 4.36
N TRP A 154 7.58 8.10 4.57
CA TRP A 154 6.24 7.82 5.08
C TRP A 154 5.22 8.02 3.96
N GLY A 155 4.29 7.09 3.83
CA GLY A 155 3.06 7.26 3.06
C GLY A 155 1.86 7.07 3.98
N VAL A 156 0.88 7.96 3.90
CA VAL A 156 -0.37 7.86 4.65
C VAL A 156 -1.52 7.94 3.68
N SER A 157 -2.44 6.99 3.77
CA SER A 157 -3.67 6.92 2.98
C SER A 157 -4.85 6.54 3.88
N GLY A 158 -6.05 6.98 3.54
CA GLY A 158 -7.21 6.61 4.36
C GLY A 158 -8.50 7.33 4.04
N CYS A 159 -9.44 7.20 4.98
CA CYS A 159 -10.74 7.83 5.00
C CYS A 159 -10.93 8.52 6.36
N LEU A 160 -11.09 9.84 6.35
CA LEU A 160 -11.38 10.65 7.54
C LEU A 160 -12.64 11.46 7.30
N ALA A 161 -13.62 11.38 8.22
CA ALA A 161 -14.93 12.01 8.08
C ALA A 161 -15.58 11.80 6.68
N GLY A 162 -15.46 10.59 6.12
CA GLY A 162 -15.98 10.25 4.80
C GLY A 162 -15.25 10.87 3.60
N ARG A 163 -14.08 11.49 3.82
CA ARG A 163 -13.20 12.04 2.78
C ARG A 163 -11.95 11.19 2.65
N VAL A 164 -11.56 10.90 1.41
CA VAL A 164 -10.28 10.30 1.12
C VAL A 164 -9.16 11.27 1.48
N VAL A 165 -8.16 10.77 2.20
CA VAL A 165 -6.94 11.51 2.54
C VAL A 165 -5.72 10.75 2.05
N PHE A 166 -4.71 11.49 1.60
CA PHE A 166 -3.43 10.94 1.18
C PHE A 166 -2.32 11.97 1.34
N ASN A 167 -1.17 11.59 1.87
CA ASN A 167 0.06 12.38 1.80
C ASN A 167 1.29 11.48 1.94
N ALA A 168 2.45 11.99 1.54
CA ALA A 168 3.72 11.29 1.68
C ALA A 168 4.86 12.27 1.96
N TRP A 169 5.90 11.77 2.62
CA TRP A 169 7.08 12.53 3.03
C TRP A 169 8.32 11.66 2.80
N ALA A 170 9.33 12.18 2.11
CA ALA A 170 10.60 11.48 1.87
C ALA A 170 11.73 12.14 2.69
N ARG A 171 12.67 11.35 3.20
CA ARG A 171 13.75 11.81 4.11
C ARG A 171 14.59 12.98 3.58
N GLY A 172 14.73 13.12 2.27
CA GLY A 172 15.44 14.23 1.64
C GLY A 172 14.74 15.59 1.75
N GLU A 173 13.47 15.63 2.14
CA GLU A 173 12.65 16.84 2.16
C GLU A 173 12.60 17.48 3.55
N ALA A 174 12.59 18.82 3.61
CA ALA A 174 12.45 19.56 4.88
C ALA A 174 11.16 19.18 5.64
N ARG A 175 10.07 18.89 4.91
CA ARG A 175 8.79 18.44 5.49
C ARG A 175 8.92 17.11 6.24
N TYR A 176 9.82 16.22 5.85
CA TYR A 176 10.05 14.96 6.55
C TYR A 176 10.74 15.20 7.89
N ALA A 177 11.75 16.08 7.92
CA ALA A 177 12.47 16.42 9.15
C ALA A 177 11.58 17.13 10.19
N ALA A 178 10.52 17.79 9.74
CA ALA A 178 9.55 18.50 10.58
C ALA A 178 8.37 17.64 11.06
N LEU A 179 8.31 16.35 10.69
CA LEU A 179 7.20 15.47 11.06
C LEU A 179 7.01 15.35 12.58
N THR A 180 5.77 15.40 13.01
CA THR A 180 5.37 15.28 14.42
C THR A 180 4.55 14.03 14.71
N PHE A 181 3.78 13.53 13.74
CA PHE A 181 2.96 12.33 13.89
C PHE A 181 3.76 11.05 14.23
N PRO A 182 5.01 10.84 13.74
CA PRO A 182 5.73 9.63 14.09
C PRO A 182 5.99 9.54 15.59
N THR A 183 6.39 10.63 16.24
CA THR A 183 6.57 10.65 17.70
C THR A 183 5.27 10.30 18.42
N VAL A 184 4.15 10.94 18.05
CA VAL A 184 2.84 10.67 18.66
C VAL A 184 2.41 9.21 18.48
N LEU A 185 2.59 8.66 17.28
CA LEU A 185 2.27 7.26 16.97
C LEU A 185 3.08 6.29 17.84
N LEU A 186 4.37 6.58 18.01
CA LEU A 186 5.33 5.68 18.67
C LEU A 186 5.34 5.82 20.19
N GLU A 187 4.95 6.96 20.73
CA GLU A 187 4.69 7.12 22.16
C GLU A 187 3.43 6.38 22.59
N ALA A 188 2.37 6.48 21.78
CA ALA A 188 1.14 5.73 22.02
C ALA A 188 1.36 4.22 21.82
N TYR A 189 2.23 3.85 20.88
CA TYR A 189 2.48 2.45 20.49
C TYR A 189 3.96 2.21 20.22
N PRO A 190 4.77 2.04 21.26
CA PRO A 190 6.17 1.72 21.08
C PRO A 190 6.27 0.40 20.31
N PRO A 191 7.10 0.37 19.25
CA PRO A 191 7.21 -0.83 18.44
C PRO A 191 7.80 -1.97 19.27
N ALA A 192 7.29 -3.18 19.08
CA ALA A 192 8.00 -4.36 19.52
C ALA A 192 9.23 -4.55 18.62
N GLY A 193 10.42 -4.54 19.20
CA GLY A 193 11.68 -4.78 18.50
C GLY A 193 12.42 -3.50 18.04
N PRO A 194 13.72 -3.64 17.71
CA PRO A 194 14.59 -2.51 17.42
C PRO A 194 14.14 -1.72 16.18
N TRP A 195 14.38 -0.41 16.19
CA TRP A 195 14.34 0.39 14.97
C TRP A 195 15.46 -0.05 14.02
N PRO A 196 15.22 -0.06 12.70
CA PRO A 196 16.30 -0.29 11.75
C PRO A 196 17.33 0.81 11.92
N VAL A 197 18.57 0.43 12.19
CA VAL A 197 19.70 1.36 12.16
C VAL A 197 20.05 1.58 10.69
N TYR A 198 19.81 2.78 10.17
CA TYR A 198 20.21 3.12 8.81
C TYR A 198 21.74 3.21 8.76
N SER A 199 22.38 2.26 8.07
CA SER A 199 23.82 2.27 7.81
C SER A 199 24.07 2.23 6.30
N ARG A 200 24.43 3.39 5.73
CA ARG A 200 24.77 3.50 4.30
C ARG A 200 26.03 2.68 3.95
N ALA A 201 26.89 2.43 4.95
CA ALA A 201 28.18 1.76 4.79
C ALA A 201 28.03 0.23 4.66
N GLU A 202 27.13 -0.39 5.42
CA GLU A 202 26.84 -1.83 5.32
C GLU A 202 26.02 -2.16 4.06
N ARG A 203 25.34 -1.16 3.50
CA ARG A 203 24.66 -1.24 2.21
C ARG A 203 25.61 -1.28 1.00
N ARG A 204 26.89 -1.65 1.07
CA ARG A 204 27.64 -1.98 -0.17
C ARG A 204 27.67 -3.48 -0.48
N SER A 205 27.37 -4.34 0.48
CA SER A 205 27.50 -5.80 0.36
C SER A 205 26.20 -6.59 0.37
N PHE A 206 25.04 -5.95 0.62
CA PHE A 206 23.73 -6.61 0.61
C PHE A 206 23.24 -6.76 -0.84
N GLU A 207 23.70 -7.85 -1.47
CA GLU A 207 23.39 -8.41 -2.80
C GLU A 207 22.84 -7.43 -3.84
N GLU A 208 23.71 -6.95 -4.74
CA GLU A 208 23.33 -6.14 -5.90
C GLU A 208 22.12 -6.68 -6.68
N GLU A 209 21.93 -7.99 -6.67
CA GLU A 209 20.82 -8.68 -7.34
C GLU A 209 19.47 -8.47 -6.67
N ARG A 210 19.38 -8.59 -5.33
CA ARG A 210 18.16 -8.25 -4.58
C ARG A 210 17.81 -6.77 -4.75
N ARG A 211 18.81 -5.89 -4.80
CA ARG A 211 18.58 -4.45 -5.07
C ARG A 211 17.99 -4.21 -6.44
N ARG A 212 18.53 -4.83 -7.49
CA ARG A 212 17.99 -4.70 -8.85
C ARG A 212 16.54 -5.19 -8.94
N GLN A 213 16.20 -6.26 -8.20
CA GLN A 213 14.83 -6.79 -8.20
C GLN A 213 13.83 -5.90 -7.45
N PHE A 214 14.20 -5.37 -6.28
CA PHE A 214 13.31 -4.64 -5.37
C PHE A 214 13.42 -3.11 -5.41
N GLN A 215 14.29 -2.56 -6.26
CA GLN A 215 14.35 -1.12 -6.49
C GLN A 215 13.14 -0.64 -7.31
N PHE A 216 12.51 0.42 -6.84
CA PHE A 216 11.50 1.18 -7.56
C PHE A 216 11.46 2.61 -7.03
N ARG A 217 10.95 3.53 -7.85
CA ARG A 217 10.61 4.89 -7.44
C ARG A 217 9.15 5.15 -7.75
N LEU A 218 8.42 5.65 -6.76
CA LEU A 218 7.02 6.06 -6.90
C LEU A 218 6.96 7.55 -7.05
N ARG A 219 6.01 8.05 -7.85
CA ARG A 219 5.77 9.49 -7.95
C ARG A 219 4.44 9.82 -7.32
N VAL A 220 4.45 10.78 -6.40
CA VAL A 220 3.23 11.36 -5.85
C VAL A 220 2.57 12.23 -6.92
N GLY A 221 1.30 12.00 -7.18
CA GLY A 221 0.43 12.83 -8.00
C GLY A 221 -0.49 13.72 -7.15
N PRO A 222 -1.41 14.46 -7.80
CA PRO A 222 -2.27 15.42 -7.13
C PRO A 222 -3.26 14.84 -6.11
N THR A 223 -3.54 13.53 -6.17
CA THR A 223 -4.56 12.87 -5.33
C THR A 223 -4.09 11.57 -4.68
N GLY A 224 -2.84 11.16 -4.89
CA GLY A 224 -2.36 9.82 -4.58
C GLY A 224 -1.06 9.50 -5.32
N ILE A 225 -0.65 8.24 -5.32
CA ILE A 225 0.47 7.76 -6.11
C ILE A 225 0.05 7.70 -7.59
N ARG A 226 0.93 8.17 -8.47
CA ARG A 226 0.86 7.91 -9.91
C ARG A 226 1.88 6.83 -10.23
N ASP A 227 1.43 5.67 -10.69
CA ASP A 227 2.30 4.73 -11.38
C ASP A 227 1.87 4.58 -12.83
N LEU A 228 2.84 4.77 -13.72
CA LEU A 228 3.29 3.69 -14.57
C LEU A 228 4.82 3.70 -14.50
N PRO A 229 5.52 2.59 -14.19
CA PRO A 229 6.84 2.42 -14.79
C PRO A 229 6.64 2.62 -16.30
N ALA A 230 7.52 3.37 -16.94
CA ALA A 230 7.58 3.35 -18.39
C ALA A 230 7.67 1.88 -18.79
N LEU A 231 6.56 1.30 -19.25
CA LEU A 231 6.62 0.17 -20.15
C LEU A 231 7.43 0.72 -21.32
N GLY A 232 8.70 0.33 -21.38
CA GLY A 232 9.53 0.67 -22.51
C GLY A 232 8.73 0.33 -23.76
N ASN A 233 8.55 1.31 -24.64
CA ASN A 233 8.14 1.01 -25.99
C ASN A 233 9.10 -0.07 -26.51
N PRO A 234 8.61 -1.21 -27.02
CA PRO A 234 9.37 -1.92 -28.02
C PRO A 234 9.32 -1.04 -29.27
N GLY A 235 10.31 -0.16 -29.39
CA GLY A 235 10.72 0.36 -30.70
C GLY A 235 11.45 -0.73 -31.46
#